data_AF-A0A6A3AVW7-F1
#
_entry.id   AF-A0A6A3AVW7-F1
#
_cell.length_a   1.000
_cell.length_b   1.000
_cell.length_c   1.000
_cell.angle_alpha   90.00
_cell.angle_beta   90.00
_cell.angle_gamma   90.00
#
_symmetry.space_group_name_H-M   'P 1'
#
loop_
_entity.id
_entity.type
_entity.pdbx_description
1 polymer ?
#
loop_
_entity_poly.entity_id
_entity_poly.type
_entity_poly.pdbx_seq_one_letter_code
_entity_poly.pdbx_strand_id
1 'polypeptide(L)'
;MCSENEAGPERDELDFEFLGNRTGQPYLIQTNVYKNGTVNREMRHMLWFDPTEDYHSYSILWNNHQIVQVRGSYLVPISVFKNNGDDKNDFFPNGKPMYLFSSIGNAVEWATRGGLEKTNWKKAPFVSSYKDFSVEGCRFEDPYPACVSTTTENWWDQYQGIYLIPRRWIMLGCRETLLFMIIARIMNDFRNYQASVH
;
A
#
# COMPACT_ATOMS: atom_id res chain seq x y z
N MET A 1 8.28 13.47 -7.61
CA MET A 1 7.10 12.96 -6.89
C MET A 1 6.11 12.52 -7.95
N CYS A 2 5.77 11.23 -8.00
CA CYS A 2 4.67 10.78 -8.84
C CYS A 2 3.36 11.31 -8.25
N SER A 3 2.55 12.02 -9.03
CA SER A 3 1.23 12.49 -8.57
C SER A 3 0.13 11.50 -8.94
N GLU A 4 -1.00 11.50 -8.22
CA GLU A 4 -2.18 10.69 -8.63
C GLU A 4 -2.63 10.97 -10.07
N ASN A 5 -2.34 12.17 -10.58
CA ASN A 5 -2.64 12.58 -11.95
C ASN A 5 -1.73 11.93 -13.01
N GLU A 6 -0.62 11.32 -12.61
CA GLU A 6 0.29 10.56 -13.50
C GLU A 6 -0.08 9.07 -13.55
N ALA A 7 -0.99 8.64 -12.67
CA ALA A 7 -1.47 7.28 -12.61
C ALA A 7 -2.49 7.04 -13.74
N GLY A 8 -2.05 6.37 -14.81
CA GLY A 8 -2.93 6.08 -15.96
C GLY A 8 -4.24 5.37 -15.56
N PRO A 9 -5.33 5.55 -16.33
CA PRO A 9 -6.65 5.04 -15.99
C PRO A 9 -6.71 3.50 -15.92
N GLU A 10 -5.74 2.81 -16.52
CA GLU A 10 -5.63 1.36 -16.56
C GLU A 10 -4.52 0.81 -15.64
N ARG A 11 -4.19 1.52 -14.56
CA ARG A 11 -3.14 1.08 -13.62
C ARG A 11 -3.56 -0.13 -12.78
N ASP A 12 -2.55 -0.87 -12.37
CA ASP A 12 -2.66 -1.80 -11.25
C ASP A 12 -2.07 -1.08 -10.03
N GLU A 13 -2.68 -1.27 -8.85
CA GLU A 13 -2.36 -0.52 -7.64
C GLU A 13 -2.69 -1.34 -6.39
N LEU A 14 -1.81 -1.35 -5.40
CA LEU A 14 -2.01 -1.97 -4.08
C LEU A 14 -1.85 -0.92 -3.00
N ASP A 15 -2.86 -0.74 -2.15
CA ASP A 15 -2.93 0.41 -1.25
C ASP A 15 -2.91 0.05 0.22
N PHE A 16 -2.13 0.81 0.98
CA PHE A 16 -2.39 1.14 2.38
C PHE A 16 -2.73 2.61 2.50
N GLU A 17 -3.89 2.92 3.08
CA GLU A 17 -4.39 4.27 3.29
C GLU A 17 -4.76 4.46 4.76
N PHE A 18 -4.00 5.27 5.49
CA PHE A 18 -4.32 5.62 6.87
C PHE A 18 -5.23 6.83 6.89
N LEU A 19 -6.47 6.62 7.28
CA LEU A 19 -7.48 7.67 7.33
C LEU A 19 -7.40 8.34 8.70
N GLY A 20 -6.94 9.60 8.70
CA GLY A 20 -6.90 10.43 9.90
C GLY A 20 -8.27 10.62 10.54
N ASN A 21 -8.29 10.91 11.84
CA ASN A 21 -9.52 11.16 12.60
C ASN A 21 -9.39 12.36 13.54
N ARG A 22 -10.40 12.67 14.35
CA ARG A 22 -10.30 13.71 15.39
C ARG A 22 -9.34 13.29 16.49
N THR A 23 -8.72 14.26 17.15
CA THR A 23 -7.91 14.01 18.34
C THR A 23 -8.72 13.16 19.33
N GLY A 24 -8.14 12.05 19.80
CA GLY A 24 -8.80 11.09 20.68
C GLY A 24 -9.80 10.15 20.00
N GLN A 25 -9.85 10.08 18.68
CA GLN A 25 -10.65 9.11 17.92
C GLN A 25 -9.73 8.18 17.12
N PRO A 26 -10.11 6.90 16.94
CA PRO A 26 -9.23 5.91 16.33
C PRO A 26 -8.97 6.21 14.85
N TYR A 27 -7.75 5.94 14.41
CA TYR A 27 -7.41 5.89 12.99
C TYR A 27 -8.01 4.64 12.34
N LEU A 28 -8.36 4.76 11.06
CA LEU A 28 -8.68 3.61 10.23
C LEU A 28 -7.52 3.33 9.28
N ILE A 29 -7.28 2.06 9.02
CA ILE A 29 -6.49 1.63 7.88
C ILE A 29 -7.44 1.11 6.82
N GLN A 30 -7.31 1.64 5.61
CA GLN A 30 -7.95 1.16 4.40
C GLN A 30 -6.93 0.42 3.55
N THR A 31 -7.33 -0.72 2.98
CA THR A 31 -6.56 -1.41 1.96
C THR A 31 -7.38 -1.53 0.68
N ASN A 32 -6.73 -1.52 -0.48
CA ASN A 32 -7.40 -1.70 -1.76
C ASN A 32 -6.50 -2.41 -2.79
N VAL A 33 -7.13 -3.01 -3.79
CA VAL A 33 -6.47 -3.68 -4.93
C VAL A 33 -7.14 -3.25 -6.23
N TYR A 34 -6.35 -2.64 -7.10
CA TYR A 34 -6.77 -2.18 -8.41
C TYR A 34 -6.16 -3.11 -9.46
N LYS A 35 -6.99 -3.48 -10.43
CA LYS A 35 -6.57 -4.18 -11.63
C LYS A 35 -7.17 -3.46 -12.82
N ASN A 36 -6.31 -2.99 -13.72
CA ASN A 36 -6.68 -2.26 -14.92
C ASN A 36 -7.63 -1.07 -14.62
N GLY A 37 -7.36 -0.32 -13.55
CA GLY A 37 -8.18 0.81 -13.10
C GLY A 37 -9.44 0.44 -12.33
N THR A 38 -9.79 -0.84 -12.24
CA THR A 38 -11.00 -1.28 -11.55
C THR A 38 -10.82 -1.15 -10.03
N VAL A 39 -11.62 -0.26 -9.44
CA VAL A 39 -11.65 0.05 -7.99
C VAL A 39 -12.67 -0.85 -7.24
N ASN A 40 -13.11 -0.46 -6.03
CA ASN A 40 -14.18 -1.09 -5.24
C ASN A 40 -13.80 -2.39 -4.50
N ARG A 41 -12.53 -2.51 -4.06
CA ARG A 41 -12.06 -3.63 -3.22
C ARG A 41 -11.57 -3.14 -1.86
N GLU A 42 -12.12 -2.02 -1.39
CA GLU A 42 -11.71 -1.38 -0.16
C GLU A 42 -12.10 -2.23 1.06
N MET A 43 -11.13 -2.50 1.92
CA MET A 43 -11.36 -3.05 3.26
C MET A 43 -10.93 -2.02 4.29
N ARG A 44 -11.75 -1.76 5.32
CA ARG A 44 -11.46 -0.77 6.37
C ARG A 44 -11.43 -1.44 7.73
N HIS A 45 -10.36 -1.19 8.49
CA HIS A 45 -10.16 -1.76 9.82
C HIS A 45 -9.76 -0.67 10.82
N MET A 46 -10.25 -0.78 12.05
CA MET A 46 -9.70 -0.03 13.17
C MET A 46 -8.39 -0.68 13.63
N LEU A 47 -7.43 0.15 14.02
CA LEU A 47 -6.21 -0.33 14.65
C LEU A 47 -6.45 -0.54 16.16
N TRP A 48 -5.93 -1.63 16.71
CA TRP A 48 -6.04 -1.95 18.15
C TRP A 48 -4.99 -1.23 19.01
N PHE A 49 -4.35 -0.20 18.46
CA PHE A 49 -3.29 0.60 19.02
C PHE A 49 -3.35 2.00 18.40
N ASP A 50 -2.73 2.98 19.04
CA ASP A 50 -2.57 4.31 18.47
C ASP A 50 -1.37 4.33 17.51
N PRO A 51 -1.56 4.48 16.19
CA PRO A 51 -0.46 4.46 15.23
C PRO A 51 0.43 5.71 15.30
N THR A 52 0.11 6.71 16.12
CA THR A 52 0.84 7.98 16.24
C THR A 52 1.85 7.99 17.39
N GLU A 53 1.76 7.02 18.31
CA GLU A 53 2.60 6.94 19.52
C GLU A 53 3.95 6.26 19.24
N ASP A 54 3.98 5.27 18.35
CA ASP A 54 5.22 4.60 17.95
C ASP A 54 5.14 4.06 16.51
N TYR A 55 6.32 3.74 15.99
CA TYR A 55 6.53 3.13 14.70
C TYR A 55 5.96 1.71 14.64
N HIS A 56 5.18 1.43 13.60
CA HIS A 56 4.59 0.12 13.37
C HIS A 56 4.92 -0.43 11.99
N SER A 57 5.18 -1.73 11.92
CA SER A 57 5.49 -2.36 10.65
C SER A 57 4.23 -2.60 9.82
N TYR A 58 4.29 -2.32 8.52
CA TYR A 58 3.29 -2.68 7.52
C TYR A 58 4.02 -3.32 6.34
N SER A 59 3.39 -4.28 5.68
CA SER A 59 4.07 -5.06 4.63
C SER A 59 3.08 -5.54 3.59
N ILE A 60 3.55 -5.59 2.34
CA ILE A 60 2.83 -6.21 1.22
C ILE A 60 3.72 -7.35 0.73
N LEU A 61 3.20 -8.58 0.79
CA LEU A 61 3.72 -9.70 0.02
C LEU A 61 2.87 -9.80 -1.25
N TRP A 62 3.53 -9.74 -2.40
CA TRP A 62 2.89 -9.88 -3.71
C TRP A 62 3.69 -10.88 -4.54
N ASN A 63 3.09 -12.03 -4.85
CA ASN A 63 3.65 -13.06 -5.71
C ASN A 63 2.56 -13.60 -6.66
N ASN A 64 2.89 -14.60 -7.47
CA ASN A 64 1.94 -15.17 -8.43
C ASN A 64 0.78 -15.94 -7.78
N HIS A 65 0.80 -16.18 -6.47
CA HIS A 65 -0.23 -16.93 -5.76
C HIS A 65 -1.19 -16.03 -4.97
N GLN A 66 -0.69 -14.91 -4.44
CA GLN A 66 -1.46 -14.07 -3.53
C GLN A 66 -0.87 -12.67 -3.34
N ILE A 67 -1.73 -11.78 -2.86
CA ILE A 67 -1.38 -10.51 -2.21
C ILE A 67 -1.76 -10.66 -0.74
N VAL A 68 -0.81 -10.39 0.14
CA VAL A 68 -1.03 -10.38 1.59
C VAL A 68 -0.57 -9.03 2.13
N GLN A 69 -1.51 -8.28 2.69
CA GLN A 69 -1.24 -7.02 3.36
C GLN A 69 -1.28 -7.26 4.87
N VAL A 70 -0.17 -7.05 5.56
CA VAL A 70 -0.04 -7.38 6.99
C VAL A 70 0.45 -6.21 7.82
N ARG A 71 0.21 -6.29 9.13
CA ARG A 71 0.73 -5.38 10.14
C ARG A 71 1.57 -6.12 11.19
N GLY A 72 2.65 -5.47 11.58
CA GLY A 72 3.53 -5.86 12.68
C GLY A 72 4.48 -7.00 12.35
N SER A 73 5.41 -7.26 13.27
CA SER A 73 6.35 -8.37 13.20
C SER A 73 5.68 -9.75 13.30
N TYR A 74 4.48 -9.80 13.89
CA TYR A 74 3.66 -11.01 14.04
C TYR A 74 2.79 -11.30 12.80
N LEU A 75 2.97 -10.56 11.71
CA LEU A 75 2.34 -10.81 10.41
C LEU A 75 0.82 -10.90 10.49
N VAL A 76 0.17 -10.02 11.27
CA VAL A 76 -1.28 -10.03 11.41
C VAL A 76 -1.89 -9.59 10.07
N PRO A 77 -2.65 -10.47 9.38
CA PRO A 77 -3.21 -10.14 8.08
C PRO A 77 -4.30 -9.09 8.24
N ILE A 78 -4.20 -8.03 7.43
CA ILE A 78 -5.25 -7.03 7.24
C ILE A 78 -6.14 -7.46 6.07
N SER A 79 -5.54 -7.90 4.97
CA SER A 79 -6.25 -8.44 3.80
C SER A 79 -5.42 -9.53 3.11
N VAL A 80 -6.12 -10.45 2.44
CA VAL A 80 -5.52 -11.51 1.63
C VAL A 80 -6.33 -11.67 0.34
N PHE A 81 -5.68 -11.49 -0.81
CA PHE A 81 -6.27 -11.72 -2.13
C PHE A 81 -5.53 -12.86 -2.81
N LYS A 82 -6.19 -13.99 -3.05
CA LYS A 82 -5.58 -15.14 -3.74
C LYS A 82 -5.68 -14.96 -5.25
N ASN A 83 -4.64 -15.34 -5.97
CA ASN A 83 -4.70 -15.54 -7.41
C ASN A 83 -5.31 -16.91 -7.68
N ASN A 84 -6.53 -16.94 -8.23
CA ASN A 84 -7.25 -18.19 -8.50
C ASN A 84 -6.89 -18.82 -9.85
N GLY A 85 -5.98 -18.21 -10.63
CA GLY A 85 -5.44 -18.79 -11.87
C GLY A 85 -6.45 -18.97 -13.01
N ASP A 86 -7.66 -18.45 -12.89
CA ASP A 86 -8.71 -18.56 -13.91
C ASP A 86 -8.47 -17.53 -15.04
N ASP A 87 -8.77 -17.88 -16.29
CA ASP A 87 -8.52 -17.05 -17.48
C ASP A 87 -9.30 -15.71 -17.44
N LYS A 88 -10.27 -15.61 -16.53
CA LYS A 88 -11.05 -14.39 -16.24
C LYS A 88 -10.48 -13.53 -15.13
N ASN A 89 -9.24 -13.76 -14.68
CA ASN A 89 -8.65 -13.05 -13.54
C ASN A 89 -8.51 -11.54 -13.80
N ASP A 90 -9.61 -10.83 -13.53
CA ASP A 90 -9.81 -9.40 -13.74
C ASP A 90 -9.49 -8.58 -12.48
N PHE A 91 -9.03 -9.24 -11.41
CA PHE A 91 -8.80 -8.60 -10.12
C PHE A 91 -7.36 -8.67 -9.63
N PHE A 92 -6.56 -9.64 -10.10
CA PHE A 92 -5.20 -9.81 -9.59
C PHE A 92 -4.15 -9.15 -10.51
N PRO A 93 -3.33 -8.24 -9.98
CA PRO A 93 -2.24 -7.64 -10.75
C PRO A 93 -1.07 -8.62 -10.87
N ASN A 94 -0.89 -9.24 -12.04
CA ASN A 94 0.22 -10.16 -12.33
C ASN A 94 0.91 -9.89 -13.68
N GLY A 95 0.51 -8.81 -14.38
CA GLY A 95 0.93 -8.56 -15.76
C GLY A 95 1.68 -7.25 -15.98
N LYS A 96 1.78 -6.40 -14.95
CA LYS A 96 2.40 -5.06 -15.07
C LYS A 96 3.38 -4.85 -13.90
N PRO A 97 4.60 -4.33 -14.16
CA PRO A 97 5.56 -4.01 -13.12
C PRO A 97 5.16 -2.73 -12.38
N MET A 98 5.27 -2.75 -11.06
CA MET A 98 4.85 -1.63 -10.20
C MET A 98 6.02 -1.00 -9.44
N TYR A 99 5.88 0.29 -9.11
CA TYR A 99 6.79 1.06 -8.27
C TYR A 99 6.19 1.28 -6.89
N LEU A 100 7.04 1.36 -5.88
CA LEU A 100 6.64 1.79 -4.54
C LEU A 100 6.55 3.32 -4.48
N PHE A 101 5.46 3.82 -3.90
CA PHE A 101 5.20 5.24 -3.73
C PHE A 101 4.62 5.51 -2.33
N SER A 102 4.83 6.73 -1.83
CA SER A 102 4.13 7.21 -0.64
C SER A 102 3.81 8.69 -0.74
N SER A 103 2.66 9.08 -0.20
CA SER A 103 2.23 10.47 -0.12
C SER A 103 1.45 10.75 1.16
N ILE A 104 1.37 12.04 1.49
CA ILE A 104 0.41 12.58 2.44
C ILE A 104 -0.52 13.50 1.66
N GLY A 105 -1.82 13.20 1.69
CA GLY A 105 -2.82 13.86 0.86
C GLY A 105 -4.04 14.31 1.66
N ASN A 106 -4.68 15.38 1.20
CA ASN A 106 -5.93 15.86 1.78
C ASN A 106 -7.12 15.17 1.10
N ALA A 107 -7.88 14.39 1.86
CA ALA A 107 -9.00 13.60 1.33
C ALA A 107 -10.33 13.94 2.03
N VAL A 108 -10.60 15.25 2.19
CA VAL A 108 -11.78 15.79 2.92
C VAL A 108 -13.14 15.32 2.40
N GLU A 109 -13.20 14.83 1.17
CA GLU A 109 -14.46 14.41 0.56
C GLU A 109 -14.95 13.07 1.10
N TRP A 110 -14.06 12.23 1.65
CA TRP A 110 -14.43 10.86 2.01
C TRP A 110 -13.66 10.24 3.19
N ALA A 111 -12.45 10.73 3.53
CA ALA A 111 -11.54 10.03 4.45
C ALA A 111 -12.09 9.86 5.88
N THR A 112 -12.61 10.92 6.51
CA THR A 112 -13.07 10.85 7.90
C THR A 112 -14.59 10.93 7.97
N ARG A 113 -15.20 9.91 8.58
CA ARG A 113 -16.67 9.77 8.70
C ARG A 113 -17.39 9.95 7.36
N GLY A 114 -16.81 9.41 6.28
CA GLY A 114 -17.37 9.56 4.93
C GLY A 114 -17.37 11.00 4.41
N GLY A 115 -16.42 11.83 4.86
CA GLY A 115 -16.27 13.22 4.40
C GLY A 115 -17.04 14.27 5.21
N LEU A 116 -17.72 13.87 6.29
CA LEU A 116 -18.47 14.80 7.15
C LEU A 116 -17.55 15.74 7.95
N GLU A 117 -16.36 15.27 8.31
CA GLU A 117 -15.36 16.08 9.02
C GLU A 117 -14.41 16.70 7.99
N LYS A 118 -13.98 17.95 8.20
CA LYS A 118 -13.10 18.69 7.26
C LYS A 118 -11.78 19.07 7.90
N THR A 119 -10.71 19.04 7.11
CA THR A 119 -9.34 19.30 7.55
C THR A 119 -9.22 20.65 8.22
N ASN A 120 -8.72 20.66 9.45
CA ASN A 120 -8.45 21.90 10.17
C ASN A 120 -7.02 22.36 9.91
N TRP A 121 -6.85 23.20 8.89
CA TRP A 121 -5.54 23.73 8.49
C TRP A 121 -4.81 24.57 9.55
N LYS A 122 -5.50 25.03 10.60
CA LYS A 122 -4.83 25.68 11.74
C LYS A 122 -3.93 24.73 12.54
N LYS A 123 -4.10 23.41 12.36
CA LYS A 123 -3.27 22.35 12.98
C LYS A 123 -2.09 21.92 12.11
N ALA A 124 -1.86 22.58 10.97
CA ALA A 124 -0.69 22.32 10.15
C ALA A 124 0.61 22.69 10.91
N PRO A 125 1.76 22.04 10.63
CA PRO A 125 1.96 21.02 9.59
C PRO A 125 1.47 19.63 10.00
N PHE A 126 1.00 18.87 9.01
CA PHE A 126 0.68 17.45 9.16
C PHE A 126 1.88 16.63 8.70
N VAL A 127 2.37 15.76 9.57
CA VAL A 127 3.65 15.06 9.37
C VAL A 127 3.40 13.56 9.37
N SER A 128 3.86 12.86 8.35
CA SER A 128 3.99 11.40 8.38
C SER A 128 5.46 11.03 8.46
N SER A 129 5.80 10.05 9.29
CA SER A 129 7.20 9.63 9.48
C SER A 129 7.37 8.17 9.09
N TYR A 130 8.49 7.87 8.43
CA TYR A 130 8.79 6.55 7.90
C TYR A 130 10.24 6.19 8.21
N LYS A 131 10.50 4.91 8.47
CA LYS A 131 11.85 4.38 8.62
C LYS A 131 11.92 2.91 8.22
N ASP A 132 13.15 2.38 8.19
CA ASP A 132 13.41 0.95 7.97
C ASP A 132 12.74 0.42 6.69
N PHE A 133 12.99 1.15 5.59
CA PHE A 133 12.49 0.83 4.25
C PHE A 133 13.22 -0.39 3.66
N SER A 134 12.48 -1.41 3.23
CA SER A 134 13.03 -2.62 2.63
C SER A 134 12.23 -3.07 1.40
N VAL A 135 12.73 -2.76 0.20
CA VAL A 135 12.19 -3.35 -1.05
C VAL A 135 12.98 -4.60 -1.37
N GLU A 136 12.27 -5.68 -1.62
CA GLU A 136 12.92 -6.94 -1.84
C GLU A 136 12.01 -7.78 -2.76
N GLY A 137 12.27 -7.67 -4.06
CA GLY A 137 11.40 -8.22 -5.10
C GLY A 137 12.11 -8.35 -6.44
N CYS A 138 11.38 -8.86 -7.43
CA CYS A 138 11.85 -9.03 -8.79
C CYS A 138 11.87 -7.68 -9.52
N ARG A 139 13.06 -7.07 -9.66
CA ARG A 139 13.23 -5.81 -10.38
C ARG A 139 12.92 -6.04 -11.86
N PHE A 140 12.07 -5.18 -12.44
CA PHE A 140 11.74 -5.25 -13.85
C PHE A 140 12.94 -4.86 -14.74
N GLU A 141 13.17 -5.66 -15.78
CA GLU A 141 14.14 -5.41 -16.85
C GLU A 141 13.43 -5.71 -18.18
N ASP A 142 13.59 -4.82 -19.17
CA ASP A 142 13.02 -4.96 -20.51
C ASP A 142 13.81 -6.03 -21.30
N PRO A 143 13.18 -7.04 -21.93
CA PRO A 143 11.73 -7.26 -22.07
C PRO A 143 11.07 -8.03 -20.92
N TYR A 144 11.82 -8.88 -20.23
CA TYR A 144 11.36 -9.58 -19.03
C TYR A 144 12.52 -9.80 -18.07
N PRO A 145 12.34 -9.60 -16.75
CA PRO A 145 13.38 -9.88 -15.79
C PRO A 145 13.57 -11.39 -15.57
N ALA A 146 14.81 -11.82 -15.35
CA ALA A 146 15.15 -13.24 -15.15
C ALA A 146 14.33 -13.91 -14.03
N CYS A 147 14.05 -13.17 -12.95
CA CYS A 147 13.29 -13.66 -11.80
C CYS A 147 11.82 -14.01 -12.09
N VAL A 148 11.26 -13.61 -13.23
CA VAL A 148 9.92 -14.06 -13.69
C VAL A 148 9.98 -15.49 -14.23
N SER A 149 11.11 -15.91 -14.79
CA SER A 149 11.30 -17.27 -15.32
C SER A 149 11.66 -18.30 -14.25
N THR A 150 12.11 -17.85 -13.07
CA THR A 150 12.59 -18.69 -11.97
C THR A 150 11.64 -18.66 -10.78
N THR A 151 10.37 -19.02 -10.99
CA THR A 151 9.27 -18.96 -10.01
C THR A 151 9.42 -19.92 -8.81
N THR A 152 10.62 -20.42 -8.52
CA THR A 152 10.90 -21.33 -7.39
C THR A 152 12.19 -20.96 -6.65
N GLU A 153 13.00 -20.04 -7.17
CA GLU A 153 14.29 -19.70 -6.59
C GLU A 153 14.17 -18.63 -5.50
N ASN A 154 13.19 -17.73 -5.63
CA ASN A 154 12.97 -16.68 -4.66
C ASN A 154 12.19 -17.19 -3.45
N TRP A 155 12.54 -16.72 -2.24
CA TRP A 155 11.87 -17.15 -1.01
C TRP A 155 10.36 -16.88 -1.02
N TRP A 156 9.89 -15.84 -1.74
CA TRP A 156 8.48 -15.49 -1.85
C TRP A 156 7.67 -16.47 -2.70
N ASP A 157 8.34 -17.26 -3.55
CA ASP A 157 7.71 -18.30 -4.38
C ASP A 157 7.83 -19.71 -3.75
N GLN A 158 8.63 -19.85 -2.69
CA GLN A 158 8.77 -21.11 -1.96
C GLN A 158 7.54 -21.37 -1.07
N TYR A 159 7.37 -22.63 -0.63
CA TYR A 159 6.27 -23.02 0.27
C TYR A 159 6.14 -22.09 1.49
N GLN A 160 7.26 -21.64 2.07
CA GLN A 160 7.23 -20.68 3.19
C GLN A 160 6.73 -19.28 2.78
N GLY A 161 7.04 -18.81 1.56
CA GLY A 161 6.47 -17.59 0.98
C GLY A 161 4.98 -17.70 0.69
N ILE A 162 4.51 -18.89 0.31
CA ILE A 162 3.09 -19.22 0.16
C ILE A 162 2.36 -19.20 1.54
N TYR A 163 3.09 -19.48 2.64
CA TYR A 163 2.56 -19.54 4.00
C TYR A 163 3.14 -18.50 4.98
N LEU A 164 3.57 -17.33 4.46
CA LEU A 164 3.86 -16.05 5.14
C LEU A 164 5.30 -15.80 5.66
N ILE A 165 6.06 -14.97 4.93
CA ILE A 165 7.05 -14.02 5.52
C ILE A 165 7.06 -12.68 4.75
N PRO A 166 6.15 -11.73 5.00
CA PRO A 166 6.24 -10.39 4.42
C PRO A 166 7.48 -9.61 4.89
N ARG A 167 8.09 -8.87 3.97
CA ARG A 167 9.21 -7.96 4.22
C ARG A 167 8.72 -6.55 4.57
N ARG A 168 9.45 -5.86 5.45
CA ARG A 168 8.91 -4.84 6.35
C ARG A 168 9.09 -3.40 5.84
N TRP A 169 8.09 -2.57 6.14
CA TRP A 169 8.16 -1.10 6.17
C TRP A 169 7.71 -0.65 7.53
N ILE A 170 8.21 0.46 8.06
CA ILE A 170 7.76 0.95 9.36
C ILE A 170 7.23 2.38 9.24
N MET A 171 5.95 2.56 9.58
CA MET A 171 5.22 3.82 9.50
C MET A 171 4.83 4.32 10.88
N LEU A 172 4.93 5.64 11.05
CA LEU A 172 4.36 6.41 12.14
C LEU A 172 3.25 7.31 11.59
N GLY A 173 2.09 7.27 12.23
CA GLY A 173 1.00 8.21 11.99
C GLY A 173 1.31 9.61 12.51
N CYS A 174 0.58 10.60 11.99
CA CYS A 174 0.75 12.02 12.28
C CYS A 174 0.55 12.38 13.75
N ARG A 175 1.51 13.13 14.33
CA ARG A 175 1.58 13.41 15.78
C ARG A 175 0.48 14.34 16.30
N GLU A 176 -0.25 15.04 15.43
CA GLU A 176 -1.50 15.72 15.80
C GLU A 176 -2.49 15.66 14.64
N THR A 177 -3.67 15.10 14.87
CA THR A 177 -4.60 14.77 13.80
C THR A 177 -5.54 15.91 13.41
N LEU A 178 -5.79 16.05 12.11
CA LEU A 178 -7.13 15.89 11.52
C LEU A 178 -7.12 15.91 9.98
N LEU A 179 -7.44 14.75 9.38
CA LEU A 179 -7.88 14.52 7.97
C LEU A 179 -6.86 14.41 6.83
N PHE A 180 -5.64 13.92 7.12
CA PHE A 180 -4.75 13.47 6.05
C PHE A 180 -4.85 11.98 5.86
N MET A 181 -4.80 11.60 4.60
CA MET A 181 -4.59 10.24 4.18
C MET A 181 -3.09 10.06 3.99
N ILE A 182 -2.50 9.14 4.75
CA ILE A 182 -1.16 8.65 4.44
C ILE A 182 -1.33 7.46 3.54
N ILE A 183 -0.68 7.52 2.39
CA ILE A 183 -0.80 6.50 1.38
C ILE A 183 0.57 5.87 1.20
N ALA A 184 0.63 4.54 1.27
CA ALA A 184 1.75 3.76 0.75
C ALA A 184 1.19 2.84 -0.32
N ARG A 185 1.67 3.01 -1.55
CA ARG A 185 1.15 2.31 -2.73
C ARG A 185 2.23 1.56 -3.48
N ILE A 186 1.80 0.52 -4.17
CA ILE A 186 2.58 -0.10 -5.25
C ILE A 186 1.77 0.11 -6.53
N MET A 187 2.27 0.86 -7.52
CA MET A 187 1.50 1.28 -8.71
C MET A 187 2.32 1.24 -10.02
N ASN A 188 1.67 1.05 -11.16
CA ASN A 188 2.34 1.14 -12.47
C ASN A 188 2.56 2.60 -12.90
N ASP A 189 3.73 2.91 -13.48
CA ASP A 189 4.03 4.21 -14.09
C ASP A 189 3.55 4.25 -15.56
N PHE A 190 2.85 5.32 -15.95
CA PHE A 190 2.57 5.63 -17.35
C PHE A 190 3.23 6.97 -17.74
N ARG A 191 4.53 6.85 -18.09
CA ARG A 191 5.45 7.79 -18.79
C ARG A 191 6.43 8.58 -17.90
N ASN A 192 7.70 8.16 -18.03
CA ASN A 192 8.95 8.91 -17.89
C ASN A 192 9.12 9.75 -16.60
N TYR A 193 9.89 9.27 -15.61
CA TYR A 193 11.10 9.95 -15.09
C TYR A 193 11.82 9.15 -13.98
N GLN A 194 13.14 9.35 -13.87
CA GLN A 194 14.00 8.80 -12.83
C GLN A 194 13.60 9.31 -11.43
N ALA A 195 13.34 8.38 -10.50
CA ALA A 195 13.14 8.70 -9.10
C ALA A 195 14.46 9.12 -8.44
N SER A 196 14.52 10.34 -7.90
CA SER A 196 15.48 10.69 -6.84
C SER A 196 14.74 10.71 -5.52
N VAL A 197 15.34 10.06 -4.52
CA VAL A 197 14.87 9.98 -3.14
C VAL A 197 15.62 11.05 -2.35
N HIS A 198 14.92 12.09 -1.91
CA HIS A 198 15.37 13.01 -0.86
C HIS A 198 14.25 13.16 0.16
#